data_AF-A0A2M7UBW3-F1
#
_entry.id   AF-A0A2M7UBW3-F1
#
_cell.length_a   1.000
_cell.length_b   1.000
_cell.length_c   1.000
_cell.angle_alpha   90.00
_cell.angle_beta   90.00
_cell.angle_gamma   90.00
#
_symmetry.space_group_name_H-M   'P 1'
#
loop_
_entity.id
_entity.type
_entity.pdbx_description
1 polymer ?
#
loop_
_entity_poly.entity_id
_entity_poly.type
_entity_poly.pdbx_seq_one_letter_code
_entity_poly.pdbx_strand_id
1 'polypeptide(L)'
;MIKTLRMFLYYWLPVIIWAGFIFYLSNQPGLKSSLAWPYDFILRKGAHIVEFAVLFLLLLRALEKGHNLATKKALGWAFVLTIFYAVSDEYHQSFVAQRVASLTDVAIDSLGVLLIIWRRLRRFF
;
A
#
# COMPACT_ATOMS: atom_id res chain seq x y z
N MET A 1 -13.18 -24.32 -11.13
CA MET A 1 -11.97 -24.46 -10.29
C MET A 1 -10.72 -23.84 -10.92
N ILE A 2 -10.31 -24.25 -12.14
CA ILE A 2 -9.06 -23.76 -12.79
C ILE A 2 -9.06 -22.24 -13.09
N LYS A 3 -10.18 -21.67 -13.57
CA LYS A 3 -10.29 -20.21 -13.84
C LYS A 3 -10.13 -19.37 -12.57
N THR A 4 -10.76 -19.79 -11.46
CA THR A 4 -10.68 -19.11 -10.17
C THR A 4 -9.28 -19.17 -9.58
N LEU A 5 -8.61 -20.33 -9.68
CA LEU A 5 -7.23 -20.48 -9.25
C LEU A 5 -6.29 -19.59 -10.08
N ARG A 6 -6.44 -19.56 -11.41
CA ARG A 6 -5.64 -18.69 -12.28
C ARG A 6 -5.85 -17.21 -11.96
N MET A 7 -7.09 -16.78 -11.70
CA MET A 7 -7.41 -15.43 -11.29
C MET A 7 -6.71 -15.07 -9.98
N PHE A 8 -6.79 -15.95 -8.99
CA PHE A 8 -6.13 -15.75 -7.70
C PHE A 8 -4.60 -15.64 -7.87
N LEU A 9 -3.98 -16.61 -8.52
CA LEU A 9 -2.52 -16.65 -8.73
C LEU A 9 -2.00 -15.45 -9.53
N TYR A 10 -2.74 -14.98 -10.53
CA TYR A 10 -2.26 -13.89 -11.37
C TYR A 10 -2.50 -12.50 -10.77
N TYR A 11 -3.65 -12.31 -10.12
CA TYR A 11 -4.07 -10.99 -9.66
C TYR A 11 -3.83 -10.77 -8.16
N TRP A 12 -4.15 -11.75 -7.32
CA TRP A 12 -4.14 -11.63 -5.86
C TRP A 12 -2.83 -12.10 -5.23
N LEU A 13 -2.15 -13.11 -5.78
CA LEU A 13 -0.86 -13.56 -5.24
C LEU A 13 0.17 -12.41 -5.20
N PRO A 14 0.30 -11.54 -6.22
CA PRO A 14 1.20 -10.39 -6.13
C PRO A 14 0.80 -9.37 -5.05
N VAL A 15 -0.50 -9.21 -4.77
CA VAL A 15 -0.98 -8.37 -3.66
C VAL A 15 -0.49 -8.94 -2.33
N ILE A 16 -0.66 -10.25 -2.13
CA ILE A 16 -0.27 -10.94 -0.90
C ILE A 16 1.25 -10.90 -0.71
N ILE A 17 2.02 -11.15 -1.78
CA ILE A 17 3.49 -11.08 -1.74
C ILE A 17 3.93 -9.67 -1.37
N TRP A 18 3.34 -8.63 -1.99
CA TRP A 18 3.72 -7.26 -1.72
C TRP A 18 3.32 -6.80 -0.32
N ALA A 19 2.13 -7.18 0.16
CA ALA A 19 1.73 -6.96 1.55
C ALA A 19 2.71 -7.67 2.51
N GLY A 20 3.05 -8.93 2.26
CA GLY A 20 4.05 -9.64 3.07
C GLY A 20 5.42 -8.95 3.09
N PHE A 21 5.83 -8.35 1.97
CA PHE A 21 7.06 -7.57 1.88
C PHE A 21 6.99 -6.29 2.74
N ILE A 22 5.89 -5.53 2.68
CA ILE A 22 5.67 -4.35 3.54
C ILE A 22 5.73 -4.76 5.00
N PHE A 23 4.96 -5.79 5.40
CA PHE A 23 4.94 -6.30 6.76
C PHE A 23 6.34 -6.70 7.25
N TYR A 24 7.12 -7.38 6.42
CA TYR A 24 8.50 -7.75 6.75
C TYR A 24 9.38 -6.53 7.04
N LEU A 25 9.27 -5.47 6.23
CA LEU A 25 10.03 -4.22 6.44
C LEU A 25 9.56 -3.46 7.69
N SER A 26 8.26 -3.42 7.93
CA SER A 26 7.65 -2.78 9.10
C SER A 26 8.03 -3.46 10.42
N ASN A 27 8.24 -4.78 10.40
CA ASN A 27 8.66 -5.55 11.57
C ASN A 27 10.14 -5.34 11.96
N GLN A 28 10.93 -4.58 11.19
CA GLN A 28 12.34 -4.34 11.52
C GLN A 28 12.49 -3.22 12.58
N PRO A 29 13.07 -3.51 13.76
CA PRO A 29 13.27 -2.53 14.81
C PRO A 29 14.36 -1.53 14.45
N GLY A 30 14.11 -0.24 14.69
CA GLY A 30 15.15 0.79 14.60
C GLY A 30 15.83 0.91 13.23
N LEU A 31 15.08 0.79 12.12
CA LEU A 31 15.60 0.96 10.76
C LEU A 31 16.07 2.42 10.55
N LYS A 32 17.29 2.71 10.98
CA LYS A 32 17.99 3.97 10.74
C LYS A 32 18.91 3.76 9.55
N SER A 33 18.74 4.54 8.49
CA SER A 33 19.77 4.60 7.47
C SER A 33 21.02 5.26 8.05
N SER A 34 22.18 5.08 7.42
CA SER A 34 23.41 5.79 7.79
C SER A 34 23.34 7.30 7.48
N LEU A 35 22.20 7.80 7.01
CA LEU A 35 21.99 9.20 6.64
C LEU A 35 21.62 10.02 7.89
N ALA A 36 22.09 11.27 7.91
CA ALA A 36 21.66 12.22 8.91
C ALA A 36 20.22 12.70 8.64
N TRP A 37 19.57 13.23 9.67
CA TRP A 37 18.38 14.04 9.49
C TRP A 37 18.71 15.26 8.59
N PRO A 38 17.85 15.64 7.62
CA PRO A 38 16.50 15.14 7.31
C PRO A 38 16.44 14.04 6.24
N TYR A 39 17.56 13.64 5.64
CA TYR A 39 17.59 12.70 4.50
C TYR A 39 17.05 11.31 4.84
N ASP A 40 17.38 10.81 6.03
CA ASP A 40 16.85 9.55 6.58
C ASP A 40 15.31 9.59 6.73
N PHE A 41 14.75 10.74 7.11
CA PHE A 41 13.30 10.93 7.19
C PHE A 41 12.65 10.91 5.81
N ILE A 42 13.20 11.67 4.85
CA ILE A 42 12.70 11.71 3.46
C ILE A 42 12.76 10.32 2.83
N LEU A 43 13.86 9.59 3.03
CA LEU A 43 14.02 8.25 2.48
C LEU A 43 12.95 7.29 3.02
N ARG A 44 12.76 7.24 4.34
CA ARG A 44 11.75 6.35 4.96
C ARG A 44 10.34 6.70 4.53
N LYS A 45 9.96 7.98 4.58
CA LYS A 45 8.60 8.40 4.18
C LYS A 45 8.37 8.25 2.67
N GLY A 46 9.39 8.49 1.86
CA GLY A 46 9.34 8.22 0.43
C GLY A 46 9.16 6.74 0.12
N ALA A 47 9.86 5.86 0.84
CA ALA A 47 9.71 4.41 0.69
C ALA A 47 8.28 3.96 0.99
N HIS A 48 7.70 4.39 2.12
CA HIS A 48 6.32 4.03 2.47
C HIS A 48 5.29 4.56 1.44
N ILE A 49 5.43 5.81 0.98
CA ILE A 49 4.57 6.34 -0.09
C ILE A 49 4.60 5.42 -1.32
N VAL A 50 5.78 4.93 -1.71
CA VAL A 50 5.94 4.02 -2.86
C VAL A 50 5.35 2.64 -2.55
N GLU A 51 5.61 2.08 -1.38
CA GLU A 51 5.09 0.78 -0.93
C GLU A 51 3.56 0.73 -1.01
N PHE A 52 2.88 1.71 -0.41
CA PHE A 52 1.42 1.79 -0.41
C PHE A 52 0.84 2.17 -1.78
N ALA A 53 1.53 2.98 -2.58
CA ALA A 53 1.13 3.26 -3.96
C ALA A 53 1.17 1.98 -4.84
N VAL A 54 2.21 1.16 -4.70
CA VAL A 54 2.32 -0.13 -5.40
C VAL A 54 1.23 -1.09 -4.91
N LEU A 55 1.00 -1.19 -3.60
CA LEU A 55 -0.08 -2.00 -3.03
C LEU A 55 -1.44 -1.60 -3.63
N PHE A 56 -1.73 -0.29 -3.67
CA PHE A 56 -2.96 0.24 -4.25
C PHE A 56 -3.10 -0.12 -5.73
N LEU A 57 -2.03 -0.02 -6.53
CA LEU A 57 -2.08 -0.40 -7.95
C LEU A 57 -2.35 -1.89 -8.14
N LEU A 58 -1.76 -2.75 -7.30
CA LEU A 58 -1.99 -4.19 -7.35
C LEU A 58 -3.43 -4.54 -6.96
N LEU A 59 -3.97 -3.91 -5.91
CA LEU A 59 -5.37 -4.03 -5.50
C LEU A 59 -6.32 -3.54 -6.59
N LEU A 60 -6.06 -2.37 -7.16
CA LEU A 60 -6.83 -1.80 -8.27
C LEU A 60 -6.83 -2.76 -9.46
N ARG A 61 -5.67 -3.29 -9.85
CA ARG A 61 -5.56 -4.29 -10.92
C ARG A 61 -6.37 -5.54 -10.60
N ALA A 62 -6.29 -6.05 -9.38
CA ALA A 62 -7.02 -7.24 -8.98
C ALA A 62 -8.54 -7.05 -9.00
N LEU A 63 -9.02 -5.87 -8.60
CA LEU A 63 -10.44 -5.52 -8.63
C LEU A 63 -10.95 -5.24 -10.06
N GLU A 64 -10.21 -4.46 -10.86
CA GLU A 64 -10.59 -4.12 -12.23
C GLU A 64 -10.55 -5.34 -13.16
N LYS A 65 -9.49 -6.16 -13.08
CA LYS A 65 -9.22 -7.24 -14.05
C LYS A 65 -9.54 -8.63 -13.53
N GLY A 66 -9.38 -8.86 -12.22
CA GLY A 66 -9.76 -10.14 -11.61
C GLY A 66 -11.27 -10.26 -11.46
N HIS A 67 -11.92 -9.21 -10.98
CA HIS A 67 -13.35 -9.21 -10.67
C HIS A 67 -14.22 -8.40 -11.65
N ASN A 68 -13.63 -7.81 -12.69
CA ASN A 68 -14.31 -6.98 -13.69
C ASN A 68 -15.10 -5.81 -13.09
N LEU A 69 -14.63 -5.23 -11.98
CA LEU A 69 -15.28 -4.04 -11.42
C LEU A 69 -15.08 -2.83 -12.33
N ALA A 70 -16.11 -1.99 -12.43
CA ALA A 70 -15.98 -0.67 -13.05
C ALA A 70 -14.88 0.15 -12.33
N THR A 71 -14.05 0.86 -13.09
CA THR A 71 -12.88 1.60 -12.57
C THR A 71 -13.20 2.48 -11.37
N LYS A 72 -14.33 3.21 -11.36
CA LYS A 72 -14.71 4.05 -10.20
C LYS A 72 -14.94 3.22 -8.92
N LYS A 73 -15.63 2.08 -9.04
CA LYS A 73 -15.86 1.15 -7.91
C LYS A 73 -14.55 0.48 -7.47
N ALA A 74 -13.71 0.08 -8.43
CA ALA A 74 -12.41 -0.53 -8.14
C ALA A 74 -11.45 0.45 -7.44
N LEU A 75 -11.43 1.73 -7.84
CA LEU A 75 -10.66 2.79 -7.17
C LEU A 75 -11.12 2.96 -5.72
N GLY A 76 -12.43 3.02 -5.48
CA GLY A 76 -12.99 3.14 -4.13
C GLY A 76 -12.61 1.96 -3.23
N TRP A 77 -12.79 0.73 -3.70
CA TRP A 77 -12.42 -0.46 -2.93
C TRP A 77 -10.91 -0.60 -2.72
N ALA A 78 -10.09 -0.33 -3.75
CA ALA A 78 -8.64 -0.35 -3.61
C ALA A 78 -8.16 0.68 -2.58
N PHE A 79 -8.80 1.85 -2.54
CA PHE A 79 -8.49 2.90 -1.56
C PHE A 79 -8.79 2.42 -0.14
N VAL A 80 -10.02 1.95 0.10
CA VAL A 80 -10.42 1.44 1.42
C VAL A 80 -9.49 0.32 1.89
N LEU A 81 -9.18 -0.64 1.03
CA LEU A 81 -8.30 -1.76 1.38
C LEU A 81 -6.86 -1.31 1.67
N THR A 82 -6.34 -0.32 0.93
CA THR A 82 -4.99 0.22 1.16
C THR A 82 -4.93 0.98 2.48
N ILE A 83 -5.92 1.82 2.78
CA ILE A 83 -6.01 2.54 4.07
C ILE A 83 -6.13 1.55 5.23
N PHE A 84 -6.99 0.53 5.09
CA PHE A 84 -7.13 -0.49 6.13
C PHE A 84 -5.81 -1.22 6.38
N TYR A 85 -5.06 -1.52 5.31
CA TYR A 85 -3.74 -2.13 5.43
C TYR A 85 -2.73 -1.19 6.11
N ALA A 86 -2.69 0.09 5.74
CA ALA A 86 -1.82 1.09 6.37
C ALA A 86 -2.10 1.26 7.87
N VAL A 87 -3.38 1.31 8.26
CA VAL A 87 -3.77 1.35 9.67
C VAL A 87 -3.35 0.06 10.40
N SER A 88 -3.49 -1.11 9.75
CA SER A 88 -3.04 -2.36 10.35
C SER A 88 -1.51 -2.44 10.50
N ASP A 89 -0.77 -1.82 9.58
CA ASP A 89 0.69 -1.75 9.62
C ASP A 89 1.16 -0.86 10.78
N GLU A 90 0.59 0.33 10.95
CA GLU A 90 0.87 1.21 12.09
C GLU A 90 0.51 0.55 13.43
N TYR A 91 -0.62 -0.14 13.48
CA TYR A 91 -0.99 -0.92 14.65
C TYR A 91 0.04 -2.03 14.94
N HIS A 92 0.51 -2.76 13.92
CA HIS A 92 1.57 -3.75 14.06
C HIS A 92 2.89 -3.11 14.55
N GLN A 93 3.29 -1.98 13.97
CA GLN A 93 4.50 -1.26 14.36
C GLN A 93 4.47 -0.80 15.82
N SER A 94 3.29 -0.58 16.42
CA SER A 94 3.17 -0.26 17.86
C SER A 94 3.72 -1.36 18.79
N PHE A 95 3.85 -2.59 18.29
CA PHE A 95 4.44 -3.73 19.01
C PHE A 95 5.93 -3.94 18.71
N VAL A 96 6.51 -3.17 17.77
CA VAL A 96 7.90 -3.29 17.36
C VAL A 96 8.75 -2.33 18.17
N ALA A 97 9.82 -2.83 18.80
CA ALA A 97 10.70 -2.00 19.62
C ALA A 97 11.28 -0.83 18.81
N GLN A 98 11.33 0.36 19.42
CA GLN A 98 11.85 1.60 18.80
C GLN A 98 11.03 2.10 17.59
N ARG A 99 9.77 1.67 17.46
CA ARG A 99 8.78 2.26 16.54
C ARG A 99 7.72 3.01 17.34
N VAL A 100 7.22 4.11 16.78
CA VAL A 100 6.11 4.88 17.33
C VAL A 100 5.04 4.93 16.26
N ALA A 101 3.89 4.32 16.55
CA ALA A 101 2.76 4.39 15.64
C ALA A 101 2.27 5.84 15.53
N SER A 102 2.02 6.30 14.30
CA SER A 102 1.51 7.64 14.05
C SER A 102 0.43 7.66 12.97
N LEU A 103 -0.72 8.23 13.31
CA LEU A 103 -1.79 8.48 12.33
C LEU A 103 -1.36 9.46 11.23
N THR A 104 -0.36 10.30 11.49
CA THR A 104 0.21 11.17 10.44
C THR A 104 0.91 10.35 9.36
N ASP A 105 1.43 9.18 9.70
CA ASP A 105 2.17 8.33 8.78
C ASP A 105 1.22 7.67 7.79
N VAL A 106 0.06 7.18 8.26
CA VAL A 106 -1.05 6.74 7.39
C VAL A 106 -1.44 7.81 6.36
N ALA A 107 -1.53 9.07 6.79
CA ALA A 107 -1.90 10.18 5.91
C ALA A 107 -0.84 10.47 4.85
N ILE A 108 0.45 10.44 5.22
CA ILE A 108 1.57 10.63 4.30
C ILE A 108 1.61 9.49 3.29
N ASP A 109 1.48 8.24 3.72
CA ASP A 109 1.51 7.05 2.88
C ASP A 109 0.39 7.05 1.82
N SER A 110 -0.72 7.71 2.15
CA SER A 110 -1.88 7.86 1.27
C SER A 110 -1.66 8.87 0.13
N LEU A 111 -0.62 9.71 0.16
CA LEU A 111 -0.39 10.73 -0.87
C LEU A 111 -0.16 10.11 -2.26
N GLY A 112 0.62 9.03 -2.34
CA GLY A 112 0.86 8.30 -3.58
C GLY A 112 -0.43 7.69 -4.15
N VAL A 113 -1.29 7.18 -3.26
CA VAL A 113 -2.60 6.63 -3.60
C VAL A 113 -3.51 7.70 -4.19
N LEU A 114 -3.61 8.86 -3.55
CA LEU A 114 -4.44 9.98 -4.01
C LEU A 114 -4.01 10.48 -5.38
N LEU A 115 -2.70 10.57 -5.64
CA LEU A 115 -2.17 10.96 -6.96
C LEU A 115 -2.61 9.98 -8.07
N ILE A 116 -2.58 8.67 -7.78
CA ILE A 116 -3.02 7.64 -8.73
C ILE A 116 -4.53 7.77 -8.99
N ILE A 117 -5.34 7.94 -7.93
CA ILE A 117 -6.79 8.14 -8.05
C ILE A 117 -7.09 9.33 -8.94
N TRP A 118 -6.48 10.49 -8.65
CA TRP A 118 -6.66 11.71 -9.45
C TRP A 118 -6.29 11.49 -10.92
N ARG A 119 -5.13 10.88 -11.20
CA ARG A 119 -4.70 10.57 -12.57
C ARG A 119 -5.67 9.64 -13.30
N ARG A 120 -6.26 8.67 -12.61
CA ARG A 120 -7.22 7.72 -13.19
C ARG A 120 -8.59 8.38 -13.43
N LEU A 121 -9.05 9.22 -12.51
CA LEU A 121 -10.34 9.90 -12.63
C LEU A 121 -10.35 10.96 -13.74
N ARG A 122 -9.22 11.62 -14.01
CA ARG A 122 -9.06 12.56 -15.15
C ARG A 122 -9.32 11.95 -16.53
N ARG A 123 -9.41 10.61 -16.66
CA ARG A 123 -9.75 9.95 -17.93
C ARG A 123 -11.26 9.92 -18.19
N PHE A 124 -12.08 10.36 -17.24
CA PHE A 124 -13.54 10.34 -17.31
C PHE A 124 -14.16 11.74 -17.47
N PHE A 125 -13.32 12.77 -17.55
CA PHE A 125 -13.68 14.17 -17.78
C PHE A 125 -12.93 14.65 -19.03
#